data_AF-A0A1I5XG97-F1
#
_entry.id   AF-A0A1I5XG97-F1
#
_cell.length_a   1.000
_cell.length_b   1.000
_cell.length_c   1.000
_cell.angle_alpha   90.00
_cell.angle_beta   90.00
_cell.angle_gamma   90.00
#
_symmetry.space_group_name_H-M   'P 1'
#
loop_
_entity.id
_entity.type
_entity.pdbx_description
1 polymer ?
#
loop_
_entity_poly.entity_id
_entity_poly.type
_entity_poly.pdbx_seq_one_letter_code
_entity_poly.pdbx_strand_id
1 'polypeptide(L)'
;MRRAGLHILPTEGKSNILQLLTIAQELEIPSFVIFDADGDETHPARRRRQEVDNKALLTALQLECGAFPPQIVWNDCCAIWPNNIEDSVRLCFDAADWDRINNEARRAIDPSAGGLGKNPALIGELLAVAWAEGKRPEVLVELMKRLHAFGDQKEAAA
;
A
#
# COMPACT_ATOMS: atom_id res chain seq x y z
N MET A 1 13.63 -6.82 -2.89
CA MET A 1 12.84 -6.30 -4.03
C MET A 1 13.57 -6.49 -5.35
N ARG A 2 14.32 -5.52 -5.92
CA ARG A 2 14.99 -5.72 -7.23
C ARG A 2 16.02 -6.86 -7.27
N ARG A 3 16.77 -7.04 -6.18
CA ARG A 3 17.69 -8.19 -6.01
C ARG A 3 16.97 -9.54 -5.94
N ALA A 4 15.68 -9.55 -5.65
CA ALA A 4 14.81 -10.73 -5.61
C ALA A 4 13.94 -10.83 -6.88
N GLY A 5 14.36 -10.19 -7.99
CA GLY A 5 13.63 -10.24 -9.26
C GLY A 5 12.33 -9.42 -9.33
N LEU A 6 11.95 -8.70 -8.26
CA LEU A 6 10.69 -7.94 -8.22
C LEU A 6 10.84 -6.56 -8.87
N HIS A 7 9.93 -6.26 -9.81
CA HIS A 7 9.76 -4.96 -10.44
C HIS A 7 8.56 -4.23 -9.85
N ILE A 8 8.73 -2.95 -9.50
CA ILE A 8 7.66 -2.11 -8.96
C ILE A 8 7.14 -1.23 -10.09
N LEU A 9 5.83 -1.31 -10.35
CA LEU A 9 5.14 -0.51 -11.36
C LEU A 9 4.14 0.43 -10.67
N PRO A 10 4.42 1.74 -10.58
CA PRO A 10 3.42 2.70 -10.16
C PRO A 10 2.39 2.86 -11.28
N THR A 11 1.11 2.68 -10.95
CA THR A 11 0.03 2.59 -11.94
C THR A 11 -0.86 3.84 -11.99
N GLU A 12 -0.73 4.76 -11.03
CA GLU A 12 -1.52 6.01 -10.96
C GLU A 12 -3.05 5.80 -10.95
N GLY A 13 -3.53 4.68 -10.41
CA GLY A 13 -4.95 4.48 -10.13
C GLY A 13 -5.46 3.07 -10.41
N LYS A 14 -6.63 2.74 -9.86
CA LYS A 14 -7.21 1.39 -9.89
C LYS A 14 -7.51 0.89 -11.30
N SER A 15 -8.00 1.76 -12.18
CA SER A 15 -8.29 1.39 -13.57
C SER A 15 -7.02 0.97 -14.33
N ASN A 16 -5.88 1.63 -14.06
CA ASN A 16 -4.60 1.27 -14.65
C ASN A 16 -4.00 0.00 -14.02
N ILE A 17 -4.19 -0.21 -12.71
CA ILE A 17 -3.88 -1.50 -12.06
C ILE A 17 -4.61 -2.63 -12.78
N LEU A 18 -5.93 -2.46 -13.01
CA LEU A 18 -6.74 -3.48 -13.64
C LEU A 18 -6.23 -3.83 -15.04
N GLN A 19 -5.94 -2.81 -15.87
CA GLN A 19 -5.37 -3.04 -17.21
C GLN A 19 -4.04 -3.79 -17.16
N LEU A 20 -3.12 -3.36 -16.30
CA LEU A 20 -1.80 -4.00 -16.18
C LEU A 20 -1.90 -5.42 -15.62
N LEU A 21 -2.77 -5.65 -14.63
CA LEU A 21 -3.02 -6.96 -14.06
C LEU A 21 -3.57 -7.92 -15.12
N THR A 22 -4.56 -7.48 -15.91
CA THR A 22 -5.13 -8.31 -16.98
C THR A 22 -4.07 -8.68 -18.02
N ILE A 23 -3.25 -7.73 -18.48
CA ILE A 23 -2.16 -8.01 -19.42
C ILE A 23 -1.15 -8.99 -18.80
N ALA A 24 -0.76 -8.78 -17.55
CA ALA A 24 0.18 -9.65 -16.87
C ALA A 24 -0.35 -11.08 -16.72
N GLN A 25 -1.65 -11.24 -16.41
CA GLN A 25 -2.30 -12.54 -16.33
C GLN A 25 -2.32 -13.27 -17.68
N GLU A 26 -2.64 -12.58 -18.77
CA GLU A 26 -2.62 -13.15 -20.13
C GLU A 26 -1.21 -13.54 -20.59
N LEU A 27 -0.18 -12.83 -20.12
CA LEU A 27 1.23 -13.12 -20.39
C LEU A 27 1.86 -14.06 -19.36
N GLU A 28 1.06 -14.62 -18.43
CA GLU A 28 1.51 -15.49 -17.34
C GLU A 28 2.61 -14.87 -16.46
N ILE A 29 2.64 -13.53 -16.37
CA ILE A 29 3.59 -12.78 -15.55
C ILE A 29 3.07 -12.75 -14.10
N PRO A 30 3.83 -13.31 -13.14
CA PRO A 30 3.45 -13.23 -11.73
C PRO A 30 3.34 -11.79 -11.27
N SER A 31 2.18 -11.44 -10.70
CA SER A 31 1.91 -10.09 -10.20
C SER A 31 1.49 -10.10 -8.73
N PHE A 32 2.02 -9.15 -7.97
CA PHE A 32 1.54 -8.83 -6.62
C PHE A 32 0.90 -7.44 -6.65
N VAL A 33 -0.38 -7.35 -6.33
CA VAL A 33 -1.18 -6.12 -6.46
C VAL A 33 -1.39 -5.46 -5.11
N ILE A 34 -1.09 -4.16 -5.02
CA ILE A 34 -1.29 -3.36 -3.81
C ILE A 34 -2.22 -2.20 -4.15
N PHE A 35 -3.30 -2.02 -3.40
CA PHE A 35 -4.16 -0.85 -3.53
C PHE A 35 -4.94 -0.51 -2.26
N ASP A 36 -5.38 0.74 -2.18
CA ASP A 36 -6.26 1.28 -1.16
C ASP A 36 -7.72 1.14 -1.62
N ALA A 37 -8.62 0.56 -0.81
CA ALA A 37 -10.03 0.41 -1.14
C ALA A 37 -10.83 1.70 -0.93
N ASP A 38 -10.24 2.75 -0.34
CA ASP A 38 -10.88 4.06 -0.10
C ASP A 38 -12.25 3.93 0.61
N GLY A 39 -12.34 3.04 1.60
CA GLY A 39 -13.56 2.74 2.35
C GLY A 39 -14.15 3.91 3.12
N ASP A 40 -13.35 4.93 3.40
CA ASP A 40 -13.69 6.19 4.05
C ASP A 40 -14.24 7.26 3.09
N GLU A 41 -14.33 7.00 1.78
CA GLU A 41 -14.95 7.93 0.84
C GLU A 41 -16.44 8.12 1.14
N THR A 42 -16.81 9.36 1.48
CA THR A 42 -18.17 9.73 1.88
C THR A 42 -18.99 10.36 0.75
N HIS A 43 -18.35 10.90 -0.29
CA HIS A 43 -19.07 11.56 -1.38
C HIS A 43 -19.75 10.51 -2.28
N PRO A 44 -21.10 10.52 -2.42
CA PRO A 44 -21.83 9.40 -3.03
C PRO A 44 -21.34 9.02 -4.44
N ALA A 45 -21.10 10.01 -5.30
CA ALA A 45 -20.63 9.76 -6.65
C ALA A 45 -19.21 9.20 -6.72
N ARG A 46 -18.32 9.57 -5.79
CA ARG A 46 -16.94 9.05 -5.74
C ARG A 46 -16.93 7.67 -5.11
N ARG A 47 -17.67 7.46 -4.03
CA ARG A 47 -17.86 6.16 -3.40
C ARG A 47 -18.36 5.11 -4.39
N ARG A 48 -19.35 5.45 -5.23
CA ARG A 48 -19.83 4.57 -6.29
C ARG A 48 -18.74 4.19 -7.30
N ARG A 49 -17.87 5.14 -7.68
CA ARG A 49 -16.73 4.86 -8.59
C ARG A 49 -15.73 3.93 -7.92
N GLN A 50 -15.36 4.21 -6.67
CA GLN A 50 -14.48 3.35 -5.88
C GLN A 50 -15.04 1.94 -5.75
N GLU A 51 -16.35 1.80 -5.51
CA GLU A 51 -17.01 0.51 -5.43
C GLU A 51 -16.91 -0.30 -6.73
N VAL A 52 -17.10 0.36 -7.88
CA VAL A 52 -16.98 -0.27 -9.21
C VAL A 52 -15.54 -0.70 -9.47
N ASP A 53 -14.57 0.19 -9.24
CA ASP A 53 -13.15 -0.10 -9.45
C ASP A 53 -12.64 -1.22 -8.53
N ASN A 54 -13.03 -1.19 -7.25
CA ASN A 54 -12.69 -2.23 -6.29
C ASN A 54 -13.28 -3.58 -6.70
N LYS A 55 -14.57 -3.63 -7.08
CA LYS A 55 -15.21 -4.87 -7.55
C LYS A 55 -14.50 -5.46 -8.76
N ALA A 56 -14.09 -4.62 -9.71
CA ALA A 56 -13.37 -5.06 -10.89
C ALA A 56 -12.01 -5.68 -10.53
N LEU A 57 -11.23 -5.01 -9.65
CA LEU A 57 -9.96 -5.54 -9.17
C LEU A 57 -10.11 -6.83 -8.36
N LEU A 58 -11.08 -6.88 -7.44
CA LEU A 58 -11.38 -8.09 -6.65
C LEU A 58 -11.77 -9.27 -7.56
N THR A 59 -12.53 -9.01 -8.62
CA THR A 59 -12.89 -10.02 -9.62
C THR A 59 -11.65 -10.52 -10.38
N ALA A 60 -10.79 -9.60 -10.84
CA ALA A 60 -9.54 -9.97 -11.53
C ALA A 60 -8.57 -10.73 -10.61
N LEU A 61 -8.57 -10.44 -9.31
CA LEU A 61 -7.79 -11.14 -8.29
C LEU A 61 -8.46 -12.42 -7.77
N GLN A 62 -9.68 -12.75 -8.25
CA GLN A 62 -10.46 -13.92 -7.82
C GLN A 62 -10.72 -13.94 -6.30
N LEU A 63 -11.00 -12.77 -5.71
CA LEU A 63 -11.26 -12.61 -4.28
C LEU A 63 -12.74 -12.47 -3.99
N GLU A 64 -13.25 -13.34 -3.12
CA GLU A 64 -14.62 -13.26 -2.62
C GLU A 64 -14.70 -12.39 -1.36
N CYS A 65 -14.61 -11.07 -1.53
CA CYS A 65 -14.87 -10.12 -0.45
C CYS A 65 -15.68 -8.90 -0.91
N GLY A 66 -16.20 -8.13 0.06
CA GLY A 66 -16.89 -6.88 -0.24
C GLY A 66 -15.97 -5.83 -0.85
N ALA A 67 -16.54 -4.89 -1.61
CA ALA A 67 -15.81 -3.80 -2.27
C ALA A 67 -15.06 -2.88 -1.30
N PHE A 68 -15.49 -2.85 -0.04
CA PHE A 68 -14.88 -2.08 1.04
C PHE A 68 -14.64 -3.04 2.23
N PRO A 69 -13.53 -3.80 2.22
CA PRO A 69 -13.24 -4.70 3.32
C PRO A 69 -13.00 -3.90 4.61
N PRO A 70 -13.43 -4.39 5.79
CA PRO A 70 -13.28 -3.66 7.05
C PRO A 70 -11.87 -3.73 7.64
N GLN A 71 -11.04 -4.62 7.11
CA GLN A 71 -9.68 -4.90 7.55
C GLN A 71 -8.78 -5.09 6.33
N ILE A 72 -7.46 -5.01 6.53
CA ILE A 72 -6.51 -5.25 5.43
C ILE A 72 -6.73 -6.66 4.89
N VAL A 73 -6.96 -6.77 3.59
CA VAL A 73 -7.03 -8.06 2.90
C VAL A 73 -5.61 -8.45 2.52
N TRP A 74 -5.23 -9.60 3.02
CA TRP A 74 -3.92 -10.19 2.83
C TRP A 74 -4.08 -11.49 2.05
N ASN A 75 -3.49 -11.57 0.86
CA ASN A 75 -3.45 -12.78 0.04
C ASN A 75 -2.01 -13.03 -0.47
N ASP A 76 -1.80 -14.12 -1.21
CA ASP A 76 -0.52 -14.51 -1.79
C ASP A 76 -0.09 -13.57 -2.93
N CYS A 77 -1.07 -12.98 -3.64
CA CYS A 77 -0.82 -12.09 -4.77
C CYS A 77 -1.35 -10.66 -4.55
N CYS A 78 -1.80 -10.30 -3.35
CA CYS A 78 -2.26 -8.94 -3.11
C CYS A 78 -2.22 -8.49 -1.64
N ALA A 79 -2.25 -7.17 -1.48
CA ALA A 79 -2.54 -6.49 -0.23
C ALA A 79 -3.51 -5.33 -0.48
N ILE A 80 -4.65 -5.33 0.21
CA ILE A 80 -5.72 -4.34 0.00
C ILE A 80 -5.99 -3.62 1.32
N TRP A 81 -5.71 -2.32 1.36
CA TRP A 81 -6.00 -1.51 2.54
C TRP A 81 -7.46 -1.10 2.58
N PRO A 82 -8.11 -1.11 3.76
CA PRO A 82 -9.54 -0.79 3.86
C PRO A 82 -9.83 0.67 3.48
N ASN A 83 -8.99 1.60 3.94
CA ASN A 83 -9.08 3.03 3.62
C ASN A 83 -7.86 3.45 2.81
N ASN A 84 -6.72 3.58 3.49
CA ASN A 84 -5.43 3.88 2.90
C ASN A 84 -4.27 3.34 3.76
N ILE A 85 -3.09 3.21 3.16
CA ILE A 85 -1.88 2.75 3.85
C ILE A 85 -1.38 3.71 4.94
N GLU A 86 -1.56 5.02 4.76
CA GLU A 86 -1.07 6.06 5.67
C GLU A 86 -1.72 5.93 7.05
N ASP A 87 -3.04 5.80 7.11
CA ASP A 87 -3.80 5.61 8.35
C ASP A 87 -3.35 4.36 9.09
N SER A 88 -3.12 3.26 8.36
CA SER A 88 -2.67 2.01 8.97
C SER A 88 -1.27 2.12 9.55
N VAL A 89 -0.37 2.86 8.88
CA VAL A 89 0.97 3.15 9.40
C VAL A 89 0.88 4.04 10.63
N ARG A 90 0.04 5.09 10.61
CA ARG A 90 -0.17 5.98 11.75
C ARG A 90 -0.67 5.23 12.99
N LEU A 91 -1.59 4.28 12.81
CA LEU A 91 -2.14 3.46 13.90
C LEU A 91 -1.10 2.53 14.55
N CYS A 92 0.08 2.34 13.94
CA CYS A 92 1.19 1.64 14.58
C CYS A 92 1.93 2.47 15.65
N PHE A 93 1.59 3.76 15.79
CA PHE A 93 2.20 4.66 16.75
C PHE A 93 1.14 5.19 17.72
N ASP A 94 1.54 5.46 18.96
CA ASP A 94 0.73 6.32 19.81
C ASP A 94 0.76 7.77 19.29
N ALA A 95 -0.20 8.58 19.74
CA ALA A 95 -0.35 9.95 19.25
C ALA A 95 0.88 10.83 19.55
N ALA A 96 1.49 10.66 20.73
CA ALA A 96 2.63 11.48 21.15
C ALA A 96 3.88 11.15 20.33
N ASP A 97 4.11 9.87 20.08
CA ASP A 97 5.18 9.37 19.24
C ASP A 97 5.01 9.81 17.79
N TRP A 98 3.80 9.64 17.24
CA TRP A 98 3.52 10.09 15.88
C TRP A 98 3.83 11.57 15.70
N ASP A 99 3.30 12.42 16.58
CA ASP A 99 3.48 13.87 16.48
C ASP A 99 4.95 14.24 16.61
N ARG A 100 5.68 13.65 17.56
CA ARG A 100 7.10 13.93 17.75
C ARG A 100 7.93 13.50 16.55
N ILE A 101 7.77 12.27 16.07
CA ILE A 101 8.52 11.71 14.93
C ILE A 101 8.21 12.49 13.65
N ASN A 102 6.94 12.76 13.38
CA ASN A 102 6.52 13.53 12.21
C ASN A 102 7.05 14.97 12.26
N ASN A 103 7.07 15.60 13.44
CA ASN A 103 7.66 16.94 13.60
C ASN A 103 9.18 16.94 13.40
N GLU A 104 9.88 15.91 13.87
CA GLU A 104 11.31 15.73 13.66
C GLU A 104 11.62 15.56 12.17
N ALA A 105 10.91 14.67 11.49
CA ALA A 105 11.05 14.47 10.05
C ALA A 105 10.77 15.74 9.24
N ARG A 106 9.75 16.52 9.64
CA ARG A 106 9.45 17.82 9.01
C ARG A 106 10.59 18.82 9.14
N ARG A 107 11.27 18.86 10.30
CA ARG A 107 12.42 19.76 10.51
C ARG A 107 13.61 19.43 9.60
N ALA A 108 13.78 18.16 9.25
CA ALA A 108 14.86 17.72 8.36
C ALA A 108 14.59 18.02 6.87
N ILE A 109 13.33 18.17 6.46
CA ILE A 109 12.95 18.48 5.07
C ILE A 109 12.76 19.99 4.87
N ASP A 110 11.61 20.52 5.29
CA ASP A 110 11.27 21.93 5.31
C ASP A 110 10.09 22.12 6.27
N PRO A 111 10.33 22.64 7.49
CA PRO A 111 9.27 22.81 8.48
C PRO A 111 8.21 23.86 8.08
N SER A 112 8.49 24.71 7.10
CA SER A 112 7.56 25.75 6.62
C SER A 112 6.71 25.32 5.43
N ALA A 113 7.08 24.23 4.76
CA ALA A 113 6.37 23.74 3.60
C ALA A 113 5.02 23.08 3.97
N GLY A 114 3.95 23.68 3.46
CA GLY A 114 2.61 23.10 3.49
C GLY A 114 2.48 21.93 2.51
N GLY A 115 1.48 21.06 2.73
CA GLY A 115 1.12 20.02 1.76
C GLY A 115 2.10 18.85 1.61
N LEU A 116 3.09 18.71 2.50
CA LEU A 116 4.12 17.66 2.41
C LEU A 116 3.65 16.25 2.82
N GLY A 117 2.41 16.03 3.24
CA GLY A 117 1.97 14.74 3.80
C GLY A 117 2.26 13.53 2.89
N LYS A 118 2.14 13.71 1.56
CA LYS A 118 2.45 12.68 0.55
C LYS A 118 3.84 12.81 -0.09
N ASN A 119 4.69 13.69 0.43
CA ASN A 119 6.02 13.91 -0.12
C ASN A 119 6.91 12.70 0.20
N PRO A 120 7.51 12.04 -0.81
CA PRO A 120 8.34 10.85 -0.58
C PRO A 120 9.54 11.08 0.34
N ALA A 121 10.14 12.27 0.33
CA ALA A 121 11.26 12.60 1.22
C ALA A 121 10.81 12.71 2.68
N LEU A 122 9.65 13.32 2.93
CA LEU A 122 9.09 13.38 4.29
C LEU A 122 8.72 11.99 4.80
N ILE A 123 8.07 11.16 3.97
CA ILE A 123 7.72 9.78 4.34
C ILE A 123 8.99 8.97 4.64
N GLY A 124 10.01 9.11 3.80
CA GLY A 124 11.30 8.44 3.99
C GLY A 124 11.96 8.83 5.31
N GLU A 125 12.00 10.12 5.63
CA GLU A 125 12.59 10.63 6.86
C GLU A 125 11.79 10.19 8.10
N LEU A 126 10.46 10.27 8.06
CA LEU A 126 9.58 9.80 9.13
C LEU A 126 9.86 8.33 9.45
N LEU A 127 9.94 7.48 8.43
CA LEU A 127 10.25 6.06 8.61
C LEU A 127 11.68 5.85 9.12
N ALA A 128 12.65 6.66 8.70
CA ALA A 128 14.03 6.56 9.18
C ALA A 128 14.15 6.90 10.68
N VAL A 129 13.54 7.99 11.12
CA VAL A 129 13.49 8.40 12.53
C VAL A 129 12.80 7.33 13.38
N ALA A 130 11.62 6.86 12.95
CA ALA A 130 10.90 5.78 13.64
C ALA A 130 11.77 4.52 13.79
N TRP A 131 12.47 4.14 12.72
CA TRP A 131 13.31 2.94 12.72
C TRP A 131 14.51 3.05 13.66
N ALA A 132 15.13 4.23 13.74
CA ALA A 132 16.25 4.50 14.66
C ALA A 132 15.84 4.35 16.13
N GLU A 133 14.57 4.59 16.45
CA GLU A 133 13.99 4.41 17.78
C GLU A 133 13.44 3.01 18.04
N GLY A 134 13.59 2.08 17.09
CA GLY A 134 13.05 0.73 17.18
C GLY A 134 11.54 0.63 16.93
N LYS A 135 10.88 1.72 16.49
CA LYS A 135 9.45 1.73 16.15
C LYS A 135 9.28 1.39 14.68
N ARG A 136 8.75 0.20 14.41
CA ARG A 136 8.60 -0.32 13.05
C ARG A 136 7.12 -0.56 12.79
N PRO A 137 6.52 0.12 11.78
CA PRO A 137 5.12 -0.12 11.44
C PRO A 137 4.90 -1.58 11.06
N GLU A 138 4.20 -2.34 11.90
CA GLU A 138 4.03 -3.78 11.72
C GLU A 138 3.35 -4.11 10.38
N VAL A 139 2.42 -3.25 9.94
CA VAL A 139 1.73 -3.37 8.65
C VAL A 139 2.68 -3.30 7.45
N LEU A 140 3.74 -2.47 7.50
CA LEU A 140 4.76 -2.42 6.45
C LEU A 140 5.71 -3.61 6.54
N VAL A 141 6.06 -4.04 7.76
CA VAL A 141 6.88 -5.23 7.98
C VAL A 141 6.17 -6.47 7.42
N GLU A 142 4.86 -6.60 7.65
CA GLU A 142 4.04 -7.67 7.11
C GLU A 142 3.93 -7.62 5.59
N LEU A 143 3.70 -6.43 5.01
CA LEU A 143 3.72 -6.25 3.56
C LEU A 143 5.06 -6.71 2.97
N MET A 144 6.18 -6.32 3.58
CA MET A 144 7.50 -6.73 3.12
C MET A 144 7.68 -8.25 3.22
N LYS A 145 7.26 -8.91 4.31
CA LYS A 145 7.34 -10.38 4.41
C LYS A 145 6.60 -11.06 3.26
N ARG A 146 5.40 -10.59 2.92
CA ARG A 146 4.59 -11.13 1.84
C ARG A 146 5.22 -10.93 0.47
N LEU A 147 5.80 -9.75 0.24
CA LEU A 147 6.51 -9.46 -1.02
C LEU A 147 7.74 -10.36 -1.17
N HIS A 148 8.49 -10.65 -0.09
CA HIS A 148 9.59 -11.62 -0.15
C HIS A 148 9.09 -13.03 -0.43
N ALA A 149 8.06 -13.50 0.30
CA ALA A 149 7.47 -14.82 0.07
C ALA A 149 6.95 -15.00 -1.37
N PHE A 150 6.33 -13.97 -1.93
CA PHE A 150 5.88 -13.95 -3.32
C PHE A 150 7.05 -14.07 -4.31
N GLY A 151 8.16 -13.37 -4.06
CA GLY A 151 9.37 -13.48 -4.88
C GLY A 151 9.99 -14.87 -4.82
N ASP A 152 10.16 -15.42 -3.62
CA ASP A 152 10.82 -16.72 -3.40
C ASP A 152 10.04 -17.88 -4.03
N GLN A 153 8.71 -17.87 -3.93
CA GLN A 153 7.85 -18.90 -4.54
C GLN A 153 7.96 -18.97 -6.06
N LYS A 154 8.34 -17.88 -6.73
CA LYS A 154 8.46 -17.82 -8.19
C LYS A 154 9.85 -18.18 -8.69
N GLU A 155 10.89 -17.92 -7.91
CA GLU A 155 12.23 -18.46 -8.19
C GLU A 155 12.24 -19.99 -8.10
N ALA A 156 11.49 -20.57 -7.16
CA ALA A 156 11.38 -22.03 -7.03
C ALA A 156 10.54 -22.72 -8.12
N ALA A 157 9.73 -21.97 -8.87
CA ALA A 157 8.84 -22.48 -9.92
C ALA A 157 9.35 -22.23 -11.35
N ALA A 158 10.47 -21.50 -11.50
CA ALA A 158 11.14 -21.19 -12.76
C ALA A 158 12.34 -22.12 -12.99
#